data_AF-A0A9P5GNB1-F1
#
_entry.id   AF-A0A9P5GNB1-F1
#
_cell.length_a   1.000
_cell.length_b   1.000
_cell.length_c   1.000
_cell.angle_alpha   90.00
_cell.angle_beta   90.00
_cell.angle_gamma   90.00
#
_symmetry.space_group_name_H-M   'P 1'
#
loop_
_entity.id
_entity.type
_entity.pdbx_description
1 polymer ?
#
loop_
_entity_poly.entity_id
_entity_poly.type
_entity_poly.pdbx_seq_one_letter_code
_entity_poly.pdbx_strand_id
1 'polypeptide(L)'
;MKNLETAEFVCGLEGTDVTLDPPPEPPLYLAHQTWVIETKLSERSQPMTQEDVNDGLGLPFAAAKFLCCPKETPTKKAFMRIYLQIPVAGTQYESRQIRQEQAAKPQPHVELTTLKALKEFECDVVPDLLAYQEGKQSEESIVPGGYITYVVWDKVPGEPLNAEEFWEQDFKSRQAIRNKFREAFPKLKKYGYLPRMSTMSKIIYDKATGDMYVLSVIE
;
A
#
# COMPACT_ATOMS: atom_id res chain seq x y z
N MET A 1 -20.09 8.46 24.05
CA MET A 1 -19.84 7.99 22.68
C MET A 1 -19.17 6.63 22.83
N LYS A 2 -19.85 5.55 22.45
CA LYS A 2 -19.24 4.22 22.49
C LYS A 2 -18.11 4.22 21.46
N ASN A 3 -16.88 3.98 21.90
CA ASN A 3 -15.78 3.64 21.01
C ASN A 3 -16.27 2.48 20.13
N LEU A 4 -16.48 2.74 18.85
CA LEU A 4 -16.54 1.66 17.87
C LEU A 4 -15.15 1.00 17.97
N GLU A 5 -15.08 -0.20 18.54
CA GLU A 5 -13.90 -1.04 18.38
C GLU A 5 -13.54 -0.98 16.91
N THR A 6 -12.33 -0.51 16.60
CA THR A 6 -11.86 -0.46 15.22
C THR A 6 -11.68 -1.91 14.82
N ALA A 7 -12.69 -2.49 14.18
CA ALA A 7 -12.67 -3.88 13.81
C ALA A 7 -11.45 -4.14 12.92
N GLU A 8 -10.58 -5.05 13.36
CA GLU A 8 -9.51 -5.56 12.51
C GLU A 8 -10.10 -6.62 11.59
N PHE A 9 -9.97 -6.39 10.29
CA PHE A 9 -10.47 -7.27 9.24
C PHE A 9 -9.38 -8.18 8.67
N VAL A 10 -8.11 -7.77 8.76
CA VAL A 10 -6.97 -8.51 8.20
C VAL A 10 -6.05 -8.99 9.33
N CYS A 11 -6.32 -10.16 9.88
CA CYS A 11 -5.60 -10.73 11.02
C CYS A 11 -5.04 -12.14 10.73
N GLY A 12 -4.08 -12.59 11.55
CA GLY A 12 -3.57 -13.97 11.49
C GLY A 12 -2.72 -14.31 10.27
N LEU A 13 -2.20 -13.32 9.54
CA LEU A 13 -1.38 -13.53 8.35
C LEU A 13 0.13 -13.59 8.63
N GLU A 14 0.58 -13.23 9.83
CA GLU A 14 2.00 -13.27 10.18
C GLU A 14 2.54 -14.71 10.16
N GLY A 15 3.68 -14.91 9.51
CA GLY A 15 4.28 -16.23 9.26
C GLY A 15 3.66 -16.98 8.07
N THR A 16 2.67 -16.43 7.37
CA THR A 16 2.07 -17.09 6.21
C THR A 16 2.79 -16.77 4.91
N ASP A 17 2.66 -17.68 3.95
CA ASP A 17 3.17 -17.53 2.59
C ASP A 17 2.06 -17.00 1.65
N VAL A 18 2.39 -15.99 0.86
CA VAL A 18 1.55 -15.47 -0.22
C VAL A 18 2.31 -15.60 -1.53
N THR A 19 1.80 -16.43 -2.43
CA THR A 19 2.37 -16.56 -3.78
C THR A 19 1.64 -15.64 -4.74
N LEU A 20 2.40 -14.77 -5.41
CA LEU A 20 1.87 -13.81 -6.36
C LEU A 20 2.35 -14.16 -7.76
N ASP A 21 1.39 -14.28 -8.68
CA ASP A 21 1.67 -14.56 -10.09
C ASP A 21 1.99 -13.28 -10.86
N PRO A 22 2.79 -13.38 -11.94
CA PRO A 22 3.05 -12.24 -12.81
C PRO A 22 1.75 -11.73 -13.42
N PRO A 23 1.63 -10.41 -13.66
CA PRO A 23 0.45 -9.87 -14.29
C PRO A 23 0.27 -10.45 -15.70
N PRO A 24 -0.98 -10.72 -16.11
CA PRO A 24 -1.25 -11.43 -17.36
C PRO A 24 -0.93 -10.61 -18.62
N GLU A 25 -0.78 -9.28 -18.51
CA GLU A 25 -0.61 -8.38 -19.66
C GLU A 25 0.60 -7.44 -19.46
N PRO A 26 1.40 -7.17 -20.52
CA PRO A 26 2.43 -6.13 -20.54
C PRO A 26 1.85 -4.74 -20.20
N PRO A 27 2.68 -3.74 -19.82
CA PRO A 27 4.14 -3.63 -19.96
C PRO A 27 4.94 -4.03 -18.71
N LEU A 28 4.27 -4.47 -17.63
CA LEU A 28 4.93 -4.76 -16.36
C LEU A 28 5.45 -6.20 -16.32
N TYR A 29 6.76 -6.35 -16.41
CA TYR A 29 7.43 -7.64 -16.24
C TYR A 29 7.76 -7.85 -14.75
N LEU A 30 6.84 -8.47 -14.02
CA LEU A 30 7.04 -8.90 -12.63
C LEU A 30 7.27 -10.42 -12.59
N ALA A 31 7.96 -10.90 -11.56
CA ALA A 31 8.25 -12.32 -11.41
C ALA A 31 7.16 -13.03 -10.58
N HIS A 32 6.92 -14.31 -10.90
CA HIS A 32 6.24 -15.21 -9.97
C HIS A 32 7.09 -15.32 -8.70
N GLN A 33 6.51 -15.01 -7.54
CA GLN A 33 7.26 -14.98 -6.29
C GLN A 33 6.37 -15.31 -5.09
N THR A 34 6.86 -16.19 -4.22
CA THR A 34 6.30 -16.38 -2.88
C THR A 34 6.91 -15.40 -1.88
N TRP A 35 6.05 -14.75 -1.11
CA TRP A 35 6.37 -13.78 -0.07
C TRP A 35 5.98 -14.31 1.29
N VAL A 36 6.84 -14.15 2.29
CA VAL A 36 6.52 -14.45 3.68
C VAL A 36 6.08 -13.16 4.35
N ILE A 37 4.87 -13.15 4.91
CA ILE A 37 4.39 -12.02 5.73
C ILE A 37 5.05 -12.11 7.10
N GLU A 38 5.80 -11.08 7.50
CA GLU A 38 6.56 -11.10 8.76
C GLU A 38 5.80 -10.43 9.89
N THR A 39 5.35 -9.19 9.68
CA THR A 39 4.74 -8.38 10.75
C THR A 39 3.72 -7.42 10.18
N LYS A 40 2.56 -7.31 10.82
CA LYS A 40 1.55 -6.29 10.53
C LYS A 40 2.00 -4.94 11.10
N LEU A 41 2.10 -3.95 10.22
CA LEU A 41 2.56 -2.61 10.58
C LEU A 41 1.40 -1.67 10.87
N SER A 42 0.31 -1.79 10.11
CA SER A 42 -0.89 -0.98 10.31
C SER A 42 -2.09 -1.57 9.58
N GLU A 43 -3.29 -1.18 10.01
CA GLU A 43 -4.53 -1.40 9.27
C GLU A 43 -5.40 -0.15 9.37
N ARG A 44 -6.06 0.20 8.25
CA ARG A 44 -7.16 1.15 8.24
C ARG A 44 -8.35 0.53 7.54
N SER A 45 -9.55 0.94 7.92
CA SER A 45 -10.77 0.58 7.22
C SER A 45 -11.51 1.83 6.76
N GLN A 46 -12.20 1.70 5.64
CA GLN A 46 -13.10 2.69 5.07
C GLN A 46 -14.49 2.03 5.06
N PRO A 47 -15.23 2.07 6.18
CA PRO A 47 -16.60 1.60 6.21
C PRO A 47 -17.47 2.51 5.32
N MET A 48 -18.48 1.92 4.70
CA MET A 48 -19.47 2.60 3.85
C MET A 48 -20.85 2.10 4.23
N THR A 49 -21.82 3.00 4.33
CA THR A 49 -23.23 2.65 4.47
C THR A 49 -23.80 2.21 3.13
N GLN A 50 -25.01 1.64 3.14
CA GLN A 50 -25.70 1.28 1.90
C GLN A 50 -26.01 2.53 1.04
N GLU A 51 -26.28 3.68 1.68
CA GLU A 51 -26.50 4.95 1.01
C GLU A 51 -25.23 5.40 0.27
N ASP A 52 -24.06 5.39 0.94
CA ASP A 52 -22.78 5.74 0.32
C ASP A 52 -22.47 4.88 -0.93
N VAL A 53 -22.78 3.58 -0.85
CA VAL A 53 -22.59 2.65 -1.97
C VAL A 53 -23.57 2.97 -3.11
N ASN A 54 -24.84 3.23 -2.79
CA ASN A 54 -25.87 3.57 -3.78
C ASN A 54 -25.57 4.91 -4.48
N ASP A 55 -24.98 5.86 -3.76
CA ASP A 55 -24.54 7.17 -4.27
C ASP A 55 -23.23 7.08 -5.07
N GLY A 56 -22.61 5.90 -5.13
CA GLY A 56 -21.40 5.67 -5.91
C GLY A 56 -20.12 6.22 -5.26
N LEU A 57 -20.10 6.44 -3.95
CA LEU A 57 -18.93 6.96 -3.22
C LEU A 57 -17.79 5.93 -3.06
N GLY A 58 -18.04 4.69 -3.47
CA GLY A 58 -17.06 3.60 -3.46
C GLY A 58 -17.60 2.36 -2.77
N LEU A 59 -16.72 1.38 -2.55
CA LEU A 59 -17.05 0.18 -1.77
C LEU A 59 -16.33 0.21 -0.42
N PRO A 60 -16.93 -0.40 0.61
CA PRO A 60 -16.26 -0.57 1.89
C PRO A 60 -15.05 -1.50 1.76
N PHE A 61 -13.91 -1.10 2.34
CA PHE A 61 -12.70 -1.92 2.35
C PHE A 61 -11.83 -1.73 3.59
N ALA A 62 -10.96 -2.70 3.87
CA ALA A 62 -9.84 -2.60 4.78
C ALA A 62 -8.53 -2.63 4.00
N ALA A 63 -7.51 -1.94 4.51
CA ALA A 63 -6.20 -1.81 3.91
C ALA A 63 -5.14 -2.03 4.99
N ALA A 64 -4.53 -3.22 5.00
CA ALA A 64 -3.51 -3.60 5.95
C ALA A 64 -2.11 -3.59 5.32
N LYS A 65 -1.14 -3.01 6.01
CA LYS A 65 0.26 -2.94 5.62
C LYS A 65 1.08 -3.93 6.44
N PHE A 66 1.95 -4.68 5.77
CA PHE A 66 2.83 -5.66 6.37
C PHE A 66 4.28 -5.42 5.96
N LEU A 67 5.21 -5.77 6.84
CA LEU A 67 6.58 -6.09 6.46
C LEU A 67 6.59 -7.53 5.92
N CYS A 68 7.30 -7.74 4.82
CA CYS A 68 7.43 -9.05 4.19
C CYS A 68 8.82 -9.22 3.57
N CYS A 69 9.13 -10.44 3.16
CA CYS A 69 10.33 -10.76 2.39
C CYS A 69 10.03 -11.81 1.32
N PRO A 70 10.76 -11.83 0.19
CA PRO A 70 10.71 -12.96 -0.73
C PRO A 70 11.21 -14.22 -0.03
N LYS A 71 10.49 -15.33 -0.17
CA LYS A 71 10.83 -16.60 0.48
C LYS A 71 12.22 -17.12 0.10
N GLU A 72 12.63 -16.88 -1.15
CA GLU A 72 13.94 -17.30 -1.68
C GLU A 72 15.09 -16.40 -1.21
N THR A 73 14.80 -15.13 -0.87
CA THR A 73 15.81 -14.16 -0.41
C THR A 73 15.31 -13.39 0.82
N PRO A 74 15.28 -14.02 2.02
CA PRO A 74 14.70 -13.41 3.23
C PRO A 74 15.41 -12.14 3.72
N THR A 75 16.65 -11.91 3.25
CA THR A 75 17.44 -10.71 3.55
C THR A 75 16.89 -9.47 2.86
N LYS A 76 16.20 -9.62 1.71
CA LYS A 76 15.54 -8.50 1.04
C LYS A 76 14.20 -8.23 1.71
N LYS A 77 14.00 -7.00 2.17
CA LYS A 77 12.75 -6.58 2.81
C LYS A 77 11.88 -5.82 1.84
N ALA A 78 10.57 -6.00 1.98
CA ALA A 78 9.56 -5.32 1.20
C ALA A 78 8.35 -4.99 2.08
N PHE A 79 7.48 -4.13 1.57
CA PHE A 79 6.17 -3.90 2.16
C PHE A 79 5.10 -4.56 1.31
N MET A 80 4.10 -5.14 1.98
CA MET A 80 2.90 -5.68 1.35
C MET A 80 1.68 -4.91 1.83
N ARG A 81 0.86 -4.44 0.90
CA ARG A 81 -0.50 -3.97 1.15
C ARG A 81 -1.48 -5.05 0.74
N ILE A 82 -2.44 -5.32 1.62
CA ILE A 82 -3.62 -6.11 1.29
C ILE A 82 -4.83 -5.18 1.40
N TYR A 83 -5.49 -4.94 0.27
CA TYR A 83 -6.83 -4.37 0.23
C TYR A 83 -7.84 -5.51 0.25
N LEU A 84 -8.75 -5.49 1.21
CA LEU A 84 -9.77 -6.51 1.41
C LEU A 84 -11.14 -5.82 1.38
N GLN A 85 -12.05 -6.24 0.50
CA GLN A 85 -13.43 -5.79 0.59
C GLN A 85 -14.05 -6.22 1.92
N ILE A 86 -14.68 -5.29 2.63
CA ILE A 86 -15.39 -5.58 3.90
C ILE A 86 -16.90 -5.40 3.68
N PRO A 87 -17.76 -5.91 4.58
CA PRO A 87 -19.20 -5.75 4.42
C PRO A 87 -19.64 -4.29 4.51
N VAL A 88 -20.76 -3.97 3.86
CA VAL A 88 -21.50 -2.72 4.07
C VAL A 88 -21.80 -2.56 5.57
N ALA A 89 -21.61 -1.35 6.08
CA ALA A 89 -21.80 -1.06 7.50
C ALA A 89 -23.21 -1.46 7.95
N GLY A 90 -23.29 -2.26 9.01
CA GLY A 90 -24.55 -2.84 9.51
C GLY A 90 -24.80 -4.28 9.08
N THR A 91 -24.04 -4.80 8.10
CA THR A 91 -24.22 -6.17 7.58
C THR A 91 -23.12 -7.15 8.00
N GLN A 92 -22.22 -6.75 8.92
CA GLN A 92 -21.06 -7.55 9.31
C GLN A 92 -21.43 -8.92 9.91
N TYR A 93 -22.56 -8.96 10.62
CA TYR A 93 -23.07 -10.15 11.30
C TYR A 93 -24.21 -10.83 10.54
N GLU A 94 -24.53 -10.34 9.34
CA GLU A 94 -25.52 -10.97 8.48
C GLU A 94 -25.01 -12.30 7.93
N SER A 95 -25.95 -13.07 7.37
CA SER A 95 -25.64 -14.37 6.77
C SER A 95 -24.55 -14.25 5.69
N ARG A 96 -23.80 -15.33 5.48
CA ARG A 96 -22.79 -15.39 4.41
C ARG A 96 -23.38 -15.07 3.04
N GLN A 97 -24.61 -15.50 2.76
CA GLN A 97 -25.31 -15.23 1.51
C GLN A 97 -25.53 -13.72 1.31
N ILE A 98 -26.01 -13.01 2.34
CA ILE A 98 -26.20 -11.55 2.28
C ILE A 98 -24.86 -10.83 2.05
N ARG A 99 -23.79 -11.26 2.71
CA ARG A 99 -22.45 -10.67 2.51
C ARG A 99 -21.90 -11.01 1.12
N GLN A 100 -22.13 -12.22 0.61
CA GLN A 100 -21.71 -12.65 -0.72
C GLN A 100 -22.40 -11.84 -1.83
N GLU A 101 -23.65 -11.45 -1.65
CA GLU A 101 -24.38 -10.59 -2.59
C GLU A 101 -23.73 -9.20 -2.76
N GLN A 102 -22.91 -8.77 -1.80
CA GLN A 102 -22.17 -7.51 -1.85
C GLN A 102 -20.84 -7.64 -2.63
N ALA A 103 -20.42 -8.85 -3.01
CA ALA A 103 -19.15 -9.11 -3.66
C ALA A 103 -19.00 -8.30 -4.96
N ALA A 104 -17.89 -7.59 -5.06
CA ALA A 104 -17.58 -6.78 -6.24
C ALA A 104 -16.26 -7.21 -6.89
N LYS A 105 -16.05 -6.72 -8.11
CA LYS A 105 -14.76 -6.83 -8.79
C LYS A 105 -13.71 -5.93 -8.12
N PRO A 106 -12.41 -6.26 -8.23
CA PRO A 106 -11.33 -5.39 -7.79
C PRO A 106 -11.52 -3.96 -8.26
N GLN A 107 -11.34 -3.01 -7.34
CA GLN A 107 -11.40 -1.58 -7.63
C GLN A 107 -9.99 -1.01 -7.79
N PRO A 108 -9.80 0.01 -8.65
CA PRO A 108 -8.51 0.65 -8.78
C PRO A 108 -8.17 1.42 -7.50
N HIS A 109 -7.13 0.95 -6.80
CA HIS A 109 -6.56 1.69 -5.67
C HIS A 109 -5.46 2.64 -6.15
N VAL A 110 -5.50 3.90 -5.69
CA VAL A 110 -4.56 4.97 -6.10
C VAL A 110 -3.10 4.54 -5.91
N GLU A 111 -2.78 3.84 -4.82
CA GLU A 111 -1.43 3.31 -4.52
C GLU A 111 -0.96 2.36 -5.63
N LEU A 112 -1.77 1.36 -5.98
CA LEU A 112 -1.44 0.39 -7.03
C LEU A 112 -1.35 1.06 -8.40
N THR A 113 -2.34 1.87 -8.78
CA THR A 113 -2.35 2.56 -10.08
C THR A 113 -1.13 3.46 -10.24
N THR A 114 -0.73 4.14 -9.17
CA THR A 114 0.45 5.02 -9.21
C THR A 114 1.75 4.23 -9.28
N LEU A 115 1.89 3.17 -8.48
CA LEU A 115 3.08 2.31 -8.51
C LEU A 115 3.27 1.63 -9.87
N LYS A 116 2.18 1.17 -10.51
CA LYS A 116 2.22 0.64 -11.87
C LYS A 116 2.80 1.65 -12.85
N ALA A 117 2.22 2.84 -12.92
CA ALA A 117 2.67 3.87 -13.85
C ALA A 117 4.11 4.34 -13.58
N LEU A 118 4.50 4.54 -12.31
CA LEU A 118 5.85 4.95 -11.97
C LEU A 118 6.90 3.89 -12.31
N LYS A 119 6.54 2.61 -12.22
CA LYS A 119 7.40 1.51 -12.69
C LYS A 119 7.52 1.51 -14.22
N GLU A 120 6.43 1.71 -14.95
CA GLU A 120 6.46 1.85 -16.42
C GLU A 120 7.32 3.03 -16.88
N PHE A 121 7.33 4.11 -16.09
CA PHE A 121 8.16 5.29 -16.35
C PHE A 121 9.60 5.17 -15.85
N GLU A 122 9.97 4.03 -15.26
CA GLU A 122 11.30 3.78 -14.66
C GLU A 122 11.71 4.89 -13.68
N CYS A 123 10.77 5.36 -12.85
CA CYS A 123 11.01 6.44 -11.90
C CYS A 123 11.87 5.95 -10.72
N ASP A 124 13.12 6.42 -10.66
CA ASP A 124 14.13 5.98 -9.69
C ASP A 124 14.03 6.62 -8.29
N VAL A 125 13.07 7.53 -8.08
CA VAL A 125 12.88 8.25 -6.81
C VAL A 125 11.67 7.79 -6.01
N VAL A 126 11.12 6.63 -6.35
CA VAL A 126 10.06 5.95 -5.59
C VAL A 126 10.45 4.50 -5.35
N PRO A 127 9.91 3.84 -4.33
CA PRO A 127 10.10 2.40 -4.19
C PRO A 127 9.59 1.63 -5.40
N ASP A 128 10.34 0.62 -5.82
CA ASP A 128 9.97 -0.20 -6.96
C ASP A 128 8.77 -1.10 -6.64
N LEU A 129 7.84 -1.23 -7.59
CA LEU A 129 6.76 -2.20 -7.51
C LEU A 129 7.31 -3.59 -7.81
N LEU A 130 7.23 -4.50 -6.85
CA LEU A 130 7.84 -5.83 -6.93
C LEU A 130 6.84 -6.91 -7.35
N ALA A 131 5.59 -6.81 -6.90
CA ALA A 131 4.51 -7.72 -7.27
C ALA A 131 3.14 -7.07 -7.03
N TYR A 132 2.11 -7.52 -7.73
CA TYR A 132 0.73 -7.24 -7.36
C TYR A 132 -0.17 -8.36 -7.88
N GLN A 133 -1.31 -8.58 -7.23
CA GLN A 133 -2.33 -9.50 -7.71
C GLN A 133 -3.71 -9.03 -7.27
N GLU A 134 -4.63 -8.97 -8.23
CA GLU A 134 -6.04 -8.71 -7.99
C GLU A 134 -6.79 -10.04 -8.05
N GLY A 135 -7.68 -10.28 -7.09
CA GLY A 135 -8.34 -11.57 -6.95
C GLY A 135 -9.69 -11.48 -6.23
N LYS A 136 -10.18 -12.66 -5.84
CA LYS A 136 -11.43 -12.83 -5.10
C LYS A 136 -11.15 -13.48 -3.75
N GLN A 137 -11.90 -13.06 -2.76
CA GLN A 137 -11.95 -13.64 -1.43
C GLN A 137 -12.56 -15.05 -1.48
N SER A 138 -12.10 -15.91 -0.57
CA SER A 138 -12.61 -17.27 -0.41
C SER A 138 -14.04 -17.29 0.15
N GLU A 139 -14.70 -18.45 0.09
CA GLU A 139 -16.04 -18.65 0.65
C GLU A 139 -16.11 -18.49 2.20
N GLU A 140 -14.96 -18.59 2.87
CA GLU A 140 -14.84 -18.42 4.33
C GLU A 140 -14.51 -16.98 4.74
N SER A 141 -14.27 -16.09 3.78
CA SER A 141 -13.87 -14.70 4.05
C SER A 141 -15.05 -13.81 4.48
N ILE A 142 -14.72 -12.58 4.90
CA ILE A 142 -15.73 -11.65 5.41
C ILE A 142 -16.69 -11.12 4.33
N VAL A 143 -16.28 -11.12 3.07
CA VAL A 143 -17.18 -10.95 1.92
C VAL A 143 -16.87 -12.09 0.95
N PRO A 144 -17.57 -13.23 1.04
CA PRO A 144 -17.35 -14.35 0.13
C PRO A 144 -17.43 -13.90 -1.33
N GLY A 145 -16.40 -14.20 -2.13
CA GLY A 145 -16.31 -13.78 -3.52
C GLY A 145 -16.03 -12.28 -3.76
N GLY A 146 -15.98 -11.45 -2.71
CA GLY A 146 -15.60 -10.04 -2.78
C GLY A 146 -14.15 -9.87 -3.22
N TYR A 147 -13.72 -8.65 -3.55
CA TYR A 147 -12.36 -8.46 -4.04
C TYR A 147 -11.30 -8.53 -2.94
N ILE A 148 -10.10 -8.93 -3.33
CA ILE A 148 -8.87 -8.81 -2.55
C ILE A 148 -7.72 -8.42 -3.50
N THR A 149 -6.90 -7.46 -3.09
CA THR A 149 -5.77 -6.97 -3.90
C THR A 149 -4.50 -6.94 -3.07
N TYR A 150 -3.48 -7.62 -3.55
CA TYR A 150 -2.12 -7.63 -3.00
C TYR A 150 -1.25 -6.65 -3.78
N VAL A 151 -0.45 -5.85 -3.09
CA VAL A 151 0.54 -4.95 -3.69
C VAL A 151 1.82 -5.06 -2.88
N VAL A 152 2.94 -5.34 -3.54
CA VAL A 152 4.25 -5.47 -2.89
C VAL A 152 5.22 -4.49 -3.52
N TRP A 153 5.87 -3.68 -2.70
CA TRP A 153 6.90 -2.74 -3.15
C TRP A 153 8.13 -2.78 -2.23
N ASP A 154 9.24 -2.29 -2.75
CA ASP A 154 10.53 -2.41 -2.09
C ASP A 154 10.61 -1.63 -0.77
N LYS A 155 11.31 -2.19 0.22
CA LYS A 155 11.72 -1.42 1.40
C LYS A 155 13.07 -0.78 1.11
N VAL A 156 13.02 0.42 0.54
CA VAL A 156 14.23 1.18 0.20
C VAL A 156 15.07 1.55 1.45
N PRO A 157 16.40 1.76 1.29
CA PRO A 157 17.27 2.24 2.36
C PRO A 157 16.88 3.63 2.88
N GLY A 158 17.28 3.92 4.11
CA GLY A 158 17.02 5.19 4.78
C GLY A 158 15.76 5.17 5.65
N GLU A 159 15.49 6.32 6.26
CA GLU A 159 14.37 6.50 7.19
C GLU A 159 13.47 7.66 6.75
N PRO A 160 12.17 7.62 7.09
CA PRO A 160 11.29 8.76 6.93
C PRO A 160 11.86 10.01 7.62
N LEU A 161 11.84 11.16 6.94
CA LEU A 161 12.28 12.40 7.57
C LEU A 161 11.35 12.77 8.72
N ASN A 162 11.94 12.92 9.90
CA ASN A 162 11.29 13.51 11.06
C ASN A 162 11.47 15.04 11.02
N ALA A 163 10.39 15.79 11.24
CA ALA A 163 10.42 17.25 11.19
C ALA A 163 11.28 17.86 12.31
N GLU A 164 11.18 17.34 13.53
CA GLU A 164 11.94 17.79 14.69
C GLU A 164 13.44 17.57 14.46
N GLU A 165 13.83 16.33 14.15
CA GLU A 165 15.23 15.98 13.84
C GLU A 165 15.77 16.78 12.65
N PHE A 166 14.93 17.10 11.67
CA PHE A 166 15.35 17.91 10.55
C PHE A 166 15.69 19.34 10.98
N TRP A 167 14.91 19.96 11.85
CA TRP A 167 15.14 21.34 12.29
C TRP A 167 16.27 21.48 13.30
N GLU A 168 16.56 20.43 14.07
CA GLU A 168 17.72 20.36 14.97
C GLU A 168 19.06 20.28 14.22
N GLN A 169 19.06 19.84 12.95
CA GLN A 169 20.27 19.78 12.13
C GLN A 169 20.83 21.15 11.76
N ASP A 170 22.15 21.22 11.60
CA ASP A 170 22.83 22.42 11.14
C ASP A 170 22.37 22.83 9.73
N PHE A 171 22.68 24.08 9.36
CA PHE A 171 22.26 24.64 8.08
C PHE A 171 22.76 23.84 6.87
N LYS A 172 23.99 23.35 6.90
CA LYS A 172 24.60 22.62 5.78
C LYS A 172 23.91 21.28 5.58
N SER A 173 23.62 20.55 6.66
CA SER A 173 22.90 19.27 6.62
C SER A 173 21.47 19.45 6.09
N ARG A 174 20.73 20.44 6.60
CA ARG A 174 19.39 20.77 6.08
C ARG A 174 19.42 21.18 4.60
N GLN A 175 20.44 21.93 4.18
CA GLN A 175 20.58 22.34 2.79
C GLN A 175 20.88 21.16 1.86
N ALA A 176 21.67 20.18 2.30
CA ALA A 176 21.92 18.96 1.53
C ALA A 176 20.62 18.17 1.27
N ILE A 177 19.80 17.97 2.32
CA ILE A 177 18.49 17.30 2.19
C ILE A 177 17.58 18.07 1.24
N ARG A 178 17.50 19.40 1.37
CA ARG A 178 16.70 20.24 0.45
C ARG A 178 17.18 20.17 -0.99
N ASN A 179 18.49 20.11 -1.22
CA ASN A 179 19.04 19.96 -2.57
C ASN A 179 18.63 18.62 -3.17
N LYS A 180 18.74 17.53 -2.41
CA LYS A 180 18.27 16.21 -2.83
C LYS A 180 16.78 16.17 -3.14
N PHE A 181 15.96 16.85 -2.33
CA PHE A 181 14.54 16.98 -2.63
C PHE A 181 14.27 17.73 -3.94
N ARG A 182 15.04 18.80 -4.24
CA ARG A 182 14.92 19.54 -5.51
C ARG A 182 15.37 18.72 -6.72
N GLU A 183 16.25 17.74 -6.54
CA GLU A 183 16.64 16.78 -7.58
C GLU A 183 15.54 15.73 -7.80
N ALA A 184 14.98 15.19 -6.71
CA ALA A 184 14.02 14.08 -6.77
C ALA A 184 12.61 14.52 -7.21
N PHE A 185 12.10 15.62 -6.64
CA PHE A 185 10.71 16.04 -6.84
C PHE A 185 10.32 16.28 -8.32
N PRO A 186 11.15 16.91 -9.17
CA PRO A 186 10.83 17.08 -10.59
C PRO A 186 10.65 15.76 -11.35
N LYS A 187 11.37 14.70 -10.97
CA LYS A 187 11.24 13.38 -11.60
C LYS A 187 9.86 12.78 -11.36
N LEU A 188 9.31 12.95 -10.15
CA LEU A 188 7.95 12.56 -9.82
C LEU A 188 6.91 13.44 -10.55
N LYS A 189 7.10 14.77 -10.48
CA LYS A 189 6.19 15.75 -11.09
C LYS A 189 6.08 15.60 -12.60
N LYS A 190 7.15 15.21 -13.29
CA LYS A 190 7.19 14.98 -14.75
C LYS A 190 6.03 14.08 -15.23
N TYR A 191 5.62 13.13 -14.39
CA TYR A 191 4.60 12.13 -14.71
C TYR A 191 3.20 12.48 -14.17
N GLY A 192 2.99 13.72 -13.71
CA GLY A 192 1.68 14.19 -13.21
C GLY A 192 1.32 13.69 -11.81
N TYR A 193 2.19 12.91 -11.17
CA TYR A 193 2.00 12.46 -9.79
C TYR A 193 2.43 13.57 -8.84
N LEU A 194 1.47 14.12 -8.10
CA LEU A 194 1.70 15.05 -7.02
C LEU A 194 1.42 14.38 -5.66
N PRO A 195 2.25 14.65 -4.64
CA PRO A 195 1.96 14.25 -3.26
C PRO A 195 0.55 14.66 -2.84
N ARG A 196 -0.33 13.69 -2.55
CA ARG A 196 -1.63 13.99 -1.93
C ARG A 196 -1.44 14.51 -0.51
N MET A 197 -0.44 13.96 0.20
CA MET A 197 0.05 14.46 1.48
C MET A 197 1.52 14.85 1.34
N SER A 198 1.81 16.13 1.57
CA SER A 198 3.17 16.70 1.48
C SER A 198 3.84 16.77 2.86
N THR A 199 3.85 15.66 3.60
CA THR A 199 4.51 15.59 4.93
C THR A 199 5.95 15.09 4.81
N MET A 200 6.83 15.53 5.71
CA MET A 200 8.23 15.08 5.75
C MET A 200 8.34 13.56 5.95
N SER A 201 7.41 12.96 6.71
CA SER A 201 7.33 11.51 6.92
C SER A 201 7.06 10.69 5.65
N LYS A 202 6.72 11.33 4.53
CA LYS A 202 6.57 10.69 3.22
C LYS A 202 7.82 10.85 2.34
N ILE A 203 8.92 11.32 2.90
CA ILE A 203 10.23 11.39 2.23
C ILE A 203 11.17 10.46 3.00
N ILE A 204 11.64 9.39 2.36
CA ILE A 204 12.73 8.58 2.90
C ILE A 204 14.04 9.21 2.48
N TYR A 205 14.94 9.40 3.43
CA TYR A 205 16.29 9.87 3.18
C TYR A 205 17.30 8.90 3.78
N ASP A 206 18.20 8.37 2.95
CA ASP A 206 19.33 7.59 3.42
C ASP A 206 20.50 8.51 3.74
N LYS A 207 20.81 8.64 5.03
CA LYS A 207 21.91 9.49 5.50
C LYS A 207 23.29 8.96 5.05
N ALA A 208 23.42 7.66 4.77
CA ALA A 208 24.69 7.06 4.40
C ALA A 208 25.08 7.36 2.94
N THR A 209 24.10 7.28 2.03
CA THR A 209 24.29 7.47 0.58
C THR A 209 23.89 8.87 0.10
N GLY A 210 22.98 9.53 0.81
CA GLY A 210 22.32 10.75 0.38
C GLY A 210 21.17 10.52 -0.61
N ASP A 211 20.76 9.25 -0.79
CA ASP A 211 19.63 8.90 -1.65
C ASP A 211 18.30 9.31 -1.02
N MET A 212 17.32 9.62 -1.88
CA MET A 212 16.02 10.11 -1.46
C MET A 212 14.91 9.46 -2.26
N TYR A 213 13.89 8.97 -1.54
CA TYR A 213 12.70 8.36 -2.12
C TYR A 213 11.45 9.07 -1.63
N VAL A 214 10.51 9.35 -2.52
CA VAL A 214 9.27 10.07 -2.23
C VAL A 214 8.11 9.08 -2.17
N LEU A 215 7.63 8.81 -0.95
CA LEU A 215 6.52 7.90 -0.64
C LEU A 215 5.15 8.55 -0.72
N SER A 216 5.04 9.80 -1.18
CA SER A 216 3.77 10.54 -1.11
C SER A 216 2.63 9.94 -1.95
N VAL A 217 2.93 8.91 -2.73
CA VAL A 217 2.02 8.13 -3.56
C VAL A 217 1.61 6.79 -2.92
N ILE A 218 2.21 6.44 -1.77
CA ILE A 218 2.01 5.20 -1.00
C ILE A 218 1.42 5.60 0.37
N GLU A 219 0.15 5.26 0.61
CA GLU A 219 -0.64 5.78 1.75
C GLU A 219 -0.55 4.92 3.00
#